data_AF-A0A8X7RLI6-F1
#
_entry.id   AF-A0A8X7RLI6-F1
#
_cell.length_a   1.000
_cell.length_b   1.000
_cell.length_c   1.000
_cell.angle_alpha   90.00
_cell.angle_beta   90.00
_cell.angle_gamma   90.00
#
_symmetry.space_group_name_H-M   'P 1'
#
loop_
_entity.id
_entity.type
_entity.pdbx_description
1 polymer ?
#
loop_
_entity_poly.entity_id
_entity_poly.type
_entity_poly.pdbx_seq_one_letter_code
_entity_poly.pdbx_strand_id
1 'polypeptide(L)'
;CVESALKFLGDLTHTYFVGNAPMAHMVIQATEEMLRFFFRCTVVAASKYKISNCEDFMWVTKDELLAFFPEHAEFFNNTIIS
;
A
#
# COMPACT_ATOMS: atom_id res chain seq x y z
N CYS A 1 -1.37 -5.31 12.92
CA CYS A 1 -2.41 -4.90 11.95
C CYS A 1 -1.93 -4.99 10.51
N VAL A 2 -0.88 -4.24 10.13
CA VAL A 2 -0.45 -4.20 8.73
C VAL A 2 0.10 -5.54 8.23
N GLU A 3 0.87 -6.26 9.05
CA GLU A 3 1.36 -7.61 8.72
C GLU A 3 0.21 -8.60 8.53
N SER A 4 -0.82 -8.51 9.37
CA SER A 4 -2.02 -9.34 9.24
C SER A 4 -2.81 -9.03 7.97
N ALA A 5 -2.92 -7.74 7.60
CA ALA A 5 -3.52 -7.34 6.34
C ALA A 5 -2.71 -7.94 5.19
N LEU A 6 -1.40 -7.77 5.20
CA LEU A 6 -0.50 -8.19 4.13
C LEU A 6 -0.54 -9.71 3.84
N LYS A 7 -1.02 -10.54 4.78
CA LYS A 7 -1.23 -11.98 4.54
C LYS A 7 -2.07 -12.29 3.29
N PHE A 8 -2.84 -11.33 2.77
CA PHE A 8 -3.52 -11.48 1.48
C PHE A 8 -2.55 -11.73 0.30
N LEU A 9 -1.30 -11.27 0.41
CA LEU A 9 -0.25 -11.52 -0.57
C LEU A 9 0.27 -12.98 -0.54
N GLY A 10 -0.15 -13.77 0.45
CA GLY A 10 0.31 -15.13 0.67
C GLY A 10 1.54 -15.16 1.58
N ASP A 11 2.62 -15.79 1.11
CA ASP A 11 3.87 -15.88 1.87
C ASP A 11 4.59 -14.52 1.95
N LEU A 12 4.91 -14.09 3.16
CA LEU A 12 5.53 -12.79 3.46
C LEU A 12 7.03 -12.91 3.77
N THR A 13 7.63 -14.09 3.65
CA THR A 13 9.06 -14.34 3.91
C THR A 13 10.02 -13.44 3.11
N HIS A 14 9.54 -12.84 2.02
CA HIS A 14 10.31 -11.95 1.15
C HIS A 14 9.84 -10.48 1.21
N THR A 15 9.11 -10.10 2.26
CA THR A 15 8.64 -8.74 2.49
C THR A 15 9.31 -8.12 3.72
N TYR A 16 9.84 -6.91 3.58
CA TYR A 16 10.49 -6.17 4.66
C TYR A 16 9.76 -4.86 4.96
N PHE A 17 9.37 -4.62 6.21
CA PHE A 17 8.80 -3.35 6.65
C PHE A 17 9.91 -2.35 7.00
N VAL A 18 9.74 -1.11 6.54
CA VAL A 18 10.73 -0.03 6.74
C VAL A 18 10.50 0.69 8.08
N GLY A 19 10.26 -0.08 9.14
CA GLY A 19 9.98 0.42 10.50
C GLY A 19 8.53 0.23 10.97
N ASN A 20 8.31 0.54 12.26
CA ASN A 20 7.03 0.33 12.94
C ASN A 20 6.09 1.54 12.93
N ALA A 21 6.58 2.72 12.55
CA ALA A 21 5.77 3.92 12.46
C ALA A 21 5.08 4.02 11.09
N PRO A 22 3.84 4.52 11.02
CA PRO A 22 3.22 4.85 9.75
C PRO A 22 4.00 5.96 9.05
N MET A 23 4.12 5.87 7.74
CA MET A 23 4.75 6.90 6.92
C MET A 23 3.83 8.08 6.64
N ALA A 24 2.53 7.82 6.57
CA ALA A 24 1.53 8.85 6.33
C ALA A 24 0.16 8.44 6.87
N HIS A 25 -0.75 9.40 6.96
CA HIS A 25 -2.16 9.15 7.27
C HIS A 25 -3.05 9.99 6.36
N MET A 26 -4.27 9.52 6.13
CA MET A 26 -5.31 10.22 5.37
C MET A 26 -6.65 10.09 6.09
N VAL A 27 -7.38 11.19 6.19
CA VAL A 27 -8.76 11.19 6.70
C VAL A 27 -9.69 10.87 5.55
N ILE A 28 -10.52 9.84 5.71
CA ILE A 28 -11.56 9.48 4.77
C ILE A 28 -12.88 9.93 5.39
N GLN A 29 -13.58 10.84 4.70
CA GLN A 29 -14.92 11.26 5.09
C GLN A 29 -15.91 10.16 4.69
N ALA A 30 -16.10 9.19 5.59
CA ALA A 30 -17.24 8.29 5.56
C ALA A 30 -18.32 8.81 6.53
N THR A 31 -19.40 8.04 6.71
CA THR A 31 -20.44 8.31 7.73
C THR A 31 -19.87 8.42 9.15
N GLU A 32 -18.68 7.86 9.38
CA GLU A 32 -17.82 8.07 10.54
C GLU A 32 -16.42 8.49 10.05
N GLU A 33 -15.74 9.41 10.74
CA GLU A 33 -14.38 9.82 10.36
C GLU A 33 -13.41 8.65 10.55
N MET A 34 -12.89 8.13 9.44
CA MET A 34 -11.91 7.04 9.45
C MET A 34 -10.53 7.52 9.04
N LEU A 35 -9.52 7.19 9.85
CA LEU A 35 -8.10 7.45 9.56
C LEU A 35 -7.45 6.23 8.90
N ARG A 36 -6.95 6.40 7.68
CA ARG A 36 -6.14 5.41 6.98
C ARG A 36 -4.67 5.69 7.22
N PHE A 37 -3.94 4.73 7.78
CA PHE A 37 -2.49 4.81 7.99
C PHE A 37 -1.74 4.01 6.92
N PHE A 38 -0.71 4.61 6.34
CA PHE A 38 0.11 4.00 5.30
C PHE A 38 1.45 3.56 5.87
N PHE A 39 1.83 2.32 5.57
CA PHE A 39 3.13 1.75 5.95
C PHE A 39 3.85 1.30 4.68
N ARG A 40 5.17 1.51 4.65
CA ARG A 40 6.00 1.05 3.53
C ARG A 40 6.56 -0.33 3.82
N CYS A 41 6.40 -1.20 2.84
CA CYS A 41 7.10 -2.47 2.76
C CYS A 41 7.85 -2.56 1.44
N THR A 42 8.97 -3.27 1.46
CA THR A 42 9.77 -3.59 0.27
C THR A 42 9.59 -5.06 -0.04
N VAL A 43 9.30 -5.34 -1.30
CA VAL A 43 9.17 -6.70 -1.82
C VAL A 43 10.46 -7.08 -2.53
N VAL A 44 11.10 -8.16 -2.07
CA VAL A 44 12.42 -8.60 -2.58
C VAL A 44 12.29 -9.69 -3.64
N ALA A 45 11.13 -10.35 -3.76
CA ALA A 45 10.88 -11.39 -4.77
C ALA A 45 9.42 -11.43 -5.22
N ALA A 46 9.00 -10.45 -6.05
CA ALA A 46 7.62 -10.28 -6.52
C ALA A 46 7.02 -11.51 -7.25
N SER A 47 7.85 -12.35 -7.87
CA SER A 47 7.42 -13.55 -8.60
C SER A 47 6.94 -14.70 -7.72
N LYS A 48 7.07 -14.60 -6.39
CA LYS A 48 6.71 -15.68 -5.45
C LYS A 48 5.39 -15.46 -4.70
N TYR A 49 4.71 -14.32 -4.91
CA TYR A 49 3.44 -14.07 -4.22
C TYR A 49 2.29 -14.79 -4.91
N LYS A 50 1.49 -15.50 -4.10
CA LYS A 50 0.28 -16.17 -4.55
C LYS A 50 -0.91 -15.43 -3.97
N ILE A 51 -1.30 -14.35 -4.64
CA ILE A 51 -2.42 -13.50 -4.22
C ILE A 51 -3.70 -14.26 -4.52
N SER A 52 -4.29 -14.87 -3.50
CA SER A 52 -5.44 -15.78 -3.66
C SER A 52 -6.80 -15.10 -3.41
N ASN A 53 -6.80 -13.87 -2.90
CA ASN A 53 -7.99 -13.22 -2.34
C ASN A 53 -8.34 -11.88 -3.00
N CYS A 54 -7.76 -11.60 -4.17
CA CYS A 54 -8.02 -10.38 -4.94
C CYS A 54 -8.10 -10.77 -6.41
N GLU A 55 -9.24 -10.48 -7.05
CA GLU A 55 -9.48 -10.82 -8.47
C GLU A 55 -8.56 -9.98 -9.38
N ASP A 56 -8.30 -8.73 -9.01
CA ASP A 56 -7.49 -7.79 -9.78
C ASP A 56 -6.42 -7.15 -8.91
N PHE A 57 -5.15 -7.45 -9.21
CA PHE A 57 -4.01 -6.72 -8.66
C PHE A 57 -3.04 -6.38 -9.79
N MET A 58 -2.38 -5.22 -9.67
CA MET A 58 -1.40 -4.78 -10.66
C MET A 58 -0.24 -4.07 -9.97
N TRP A 59 0.97 -4.37 -10.44
CA TRP A 59 2.15 -3.58 -10.10
C TRP A 59 2.14 -2.32 -10.97
N VAL A 60 2.15 -1.15 -10.33
CA VAL A 60 2.08 0.14 -11.01
C VAL A 60 3.30 0.99 -10.71
N THR A 61 3.64 1.85 -11.65
CA THR A 61 4.58 2.94 -11.45
C THR A 61 3.93 4.07 -10.65
N LYS A 62 4.74 5.03 -10.18
CA LYS A 62 4.25 6.21 -9.48
C LYS A 62 3.28 7.02 -10.35
N ASP A 63 3.65 7.25 -11.62
CA ASP A 63 2.84 8.07 -12.53
C ASP A 63 1.47 7.44 -12.82
N GLU A 64 1.44 6.12 -13.01
CA GLU A 64 0.18 5.37 -13.17
C GLU A 64 -0.69 5.45 -11.91
N LEU A 65 -0.10 5.31 -10.72
CA LEU A 65 -0.84 5.44 -9.45
C LEU A 65 -1.49 6.83 -9.32
N LEU A 66 -0.78 7.90 -9.69
CA LEU A 66 -1.30 9.26 -9.68
C LEU A 66 -2.43 9.44 -10.72
N ALA A 67 -2.35 8.75 -11.86
CA ALA A 67 -3.40 8.76 -12.87
C ALA A 67 -4.67 8.00 -12.43
N PHE A 68 -4.53 6.92 -11.65
CA PHE A 68 -5.67 6.18 -11.09
C PHE A 68 -6.39 6.94 -9.97
N PHE A 69 -5.64 7.69 -9.15
CA PHE A 69 -6.17 8.40 -7.98
C PHE A 69 -5.84 9.90 -8.02
N PRO A 70 -6.39 10.65 -8.97
CA PRO A 70 -6.07 12.06 -9.16
C PRO A 70 -6.45 12.93 -7.94
N GLU A 71 -7.53 12.58 -7.26
CA GLU A 71 -8.03 13.24 -6.04
C GLU A 71 -7.06 13.16 -4.84
N HIS A 72 -6.14 12.20 -4.87
CA HIS A 72 -5.14 11.98 -3.83
C HIS A 72 -3.71 12.15 -4.37
N ALA A 73 -3.56 12.70 -5.57
CA ALA A 73 -2.28 12.78 -6.26
C ALA A 73 -1.24 13.58 -5.46
N GLU A 74 -1.63 14.72 -4.87
CA GLU A 74 -0.74 15.54 -4.05
C GLU A 74 -0.20 14.75 -2.83
N PHE A 75 -1.09 14.02 -2.15
CA PHE A 75 -0.73 13.17 -1.02
C PHE A 75 0.26 12.07 -1.42
N PHE A 76 -0.03 11.34 -2.49
CA PHE A 76 0.84 10.26 -2.96
C PHE A 76 2.18 10.79 -3.49
N ASN A 77 2.18 11.96 -4.12
CA ASN A 77 3.41 12.58 -4.62
C ASN A 77 4.37 12.95 -3.49
N ASN A 78 3.83 13.44 -2.36
CA ASN A 78 4.61 13.79 -1.17
C ASN A 78 5.05 12.56 -0.35
N THR A 79 4.25 11.48 -0.38
CA THR A 79 4.51 10.28 0.44
C THR A 79 5.42 9.27 -0.25
N ILE A 80 5.32 9.13 -1.58
CA ILE A 80 6.09 8.17 -2.38
C ILE A 80 7.26 8.89 -3.04
N ILE A 81 8.45 8.74 -2.43
CA ILE A 81 9.72 9.23 -2.97
C ILE A 81 10.26 8.13 -3.88
N SER A 82 10.48 8.47 -5.16
CA SER A 82 11.06 7.57 -6.17
C SER A 82 12.53 7.29 -5.92
#